data_AF-A0A2D6MJ52-F1
#
_entry.id   AF-A0A2D6MJ52-F1
#
_cell.length_a   1.000
_cell.length_b   1.000
_cell.length_c   1.000
_cell.angle_alpha   90.00
_cell.angle_beta   90.00
_cell.angle_gamma   90.00
#
_symmetry.space_group_name_H-M   'P 1'
#
loop_
_entity.id
_entity.type
_entity.pdbx_description
1 polymer ?
#
loop_
_entity_poly.entity_id
_entity_poly.type
_entity_poly.pdbx_seq_one_letter_code
_entity_poly.pdbx_strand_id
1 'polypeptide(L)'
;MLMERLNNFYTSNGIHVYVDSPLSNENIDLEELVAKVESTIPSHLLSEVEMIIVGWFEEFKDRQINAFYKDGTLHVSNVQDDMSDMYDDLVHEIAHSIEEPYGYEIYGDKKIEDEFLRKRKYLHDILWKMGHKIPLSVFMETEYNEDLDLFLYEKIGYEKLSSIVQGIFLSAYAPTSLREYFATGFAEYYLDSNHEYLKKVSPQLYKKLILLNKPEKLDNSM
;
A
#
# COMPACT_ATOMS: atom_id res chain seq x y z
N MET A 1 26.08 -21.15 21.61
CA MET A 1 25.19 -20.13 21.02
C MET A 1 24.75 -20.69 19.68
N LEU A 2 23.51 -21.16 19.58
CA LEU A 2 22.92 -21.42 18.26
C LEU A 2 22.81 -20.05 17.59
N MET A 3 23.51 -19.83 16.48
CA MET A 3 23.02 -18.85 15.52
C MET A 3 21.67 -19.39 15.08
N GLU A 4 20.57 -18.71 15.46
CA GLU A 4 19.32 -18.88 14.73
C GLU A 4 19.65 -18.72 13.26
N ARG A 5 19.23 -19.70 12.44
CA ARG A 5 19.34 -19.54 11.00
C ARG A 5 18.44 -18.36 10.67
N LEU A 6 19.06 -17.21 10.41
CA LEU A 6 18.40 -16.12 9.73
C LEU A 6 17.78 -16.72 8.46
N ASN A 7 16.45 -16.66 8.35
CA ASN A 7 15.73 -17.28 7.24
C ASN A 7 16.22 -16.65 5.94
N ASN A 8 16.68 -17.51 5.03
CA ASN A 8 17.20 -17.14 3.73
C ASN A 8 16.80 -18.25 2.76
N PHE A 9 15.80 -17.96 1.93
CA PHE A 9 15.21 -18.93 1.02
C PHE A 9 14.71 -18.27 -0.26
N TYR A 10 14.52 -19.08 -1.29
CA TYR A 10 13.87 -18.66 -2.53
C TYR A 10 12.47 -19.25 -2.59
N THR A 11 11.51 -18.46 -3.02
CA THR A 11 10.14 -18.92 -3.25
C THR A 11 10.03 -19.71 -4.54
N SER A 12 8.85 -20.27 -4.79
CA SER A 12 8.55 -20.99 -6.02
C SER A 12 8.56 -20.10 -7.27
N ASN A 13 8.25 -18.81 -7.13
CA ASN A 13 8.36 -17.83 -8.21
C ASN A 13 9.74 -17.16 -8.30
N GLY A 14 10.71 -17.58 -7.47
CA GLY A 14 12.07 -17.08 -7.51
C GLY A 14 12.33 -15.80 -6.71
N ILE A 15 11.39 -15.38 -5.86
CA ILE A 15 11.59 -14.25 -4.95
C ILE A 15 12.59 -14.67 -3.88
N HIS A 16 13.61 -13.85 -3.64
CA HIS A 16 14.57 -14.07 -2.57
C HIS A 16 14.05 -13.48 -1.26
N VAL A 17 13.84 -14.30 -0.24
CA VAL A 17 13.49 -13.83 1.11
C VAL A 17 14.72 -13.89 2.00
N TYR A 18 15.11 -12.74 2.58
CA TYR A 18 16.24 -12.61 3.48
C TYR A 18 15.83 -11.91 4.78
N VAL A 19 16.10 -12.57 5.90
CA VAL A 19 15.88 -12.00 7.24
C VAL A 19 17.20 -11.50 7.79
N ASP A 20 17.35 -10.19 7.91
CA ASP A 20 18.56 -9.57 8.46
C ASP A 20 18.54 -9.54 10.00
N SER A 21 17.34 -9.45 10.59
CA SER A 21 17.13 -9.43 12.04
C SER A 21 15.94 -10.30 12.43
N PRO A 22 15.99 -11.04 13.56
CA PRO A 22 14.87 -11.88 14.00
C PRO A 22 13.56 -11.10 14.12
N LEU A 23 12.46 -11.75 13.76
CA LEU A 23 11.12 -11.22 13.95
C LEU A 23 10.83 -11.00 15.44
N SER A 24 10.15 -9.91 15.78
CA SER A 24 9.69 -9.64 17.15
C SER A 24 8.64 -10.64 17.63
N ASN A 25 7.91 -11.24 16.70
CA ASN A 25 6.87 -12.24 16.96
C ASN A 25 7.26 -13.60 16.37
N GLU A 26 7.60 -14.54 17.25
CA GLU A 26 7.99 -15.91 16.89
C GLU A 26 6.86 -16.74 16.24
N ASN A 27 5.60 -16.28 16.29
CA ASN A 27 4.46 -16.97 15.68
C ASN A 27 4.29 -16.67 14.19
N ILE A 28 5.10 -15.77 13.62
CA ILE A 28 5.05 -15.44 12.20
C ILE A 28 5.90 -16.45 11.43
N ASP A 29 5.23 -17.29 10.64
CA ASP A 29 5.88 -18.16 9.66
C ASP A 29 6.02 -17.41 8.32
N LEU A 30 7.24 -16.96 8.01
CA LEU A 30 7.52 -16.21 6.78
C LEU A 30 7.35 -17.05 5.51
N GLU A 31 7.62 -18.35 5.57
CA GLU A 31 7.45 -19.23 4.41
C GLU A 31 5.94 -19.37 4.09
N GLU A 32 5.11 -19.58 5.12
CA GLU A 32 3.65 -19.62 4.97
C GLU A 32 3.09 -18.28 4.48
N LEU A 33 3.54 -17.18 5.07
CA LEU A 33 3.11 -15.83 4.71
C LEU A 33 3.40 -15.52 3.23
N VAL A 34 4.63 -15.75 2.78
CA VAL A 34 5.02 -15.45 1.40
C VAL A 34 4.31 -16.42 0.43
N ALA A 35 4.16 -17.69 0.79
CA ALA A 35 3.36 -18.63 -0.02
C ALA A 35 1.89 -18.18 -0.14
N LYS A 36 1.31 -17.63 0.93
CA LYS A 36 -0.04 -17.04 0.89
C LYS A 36 -0.11 -15.88 -0.10
N VAL A 37 0.85 -14.95 -0.08
CA VAL A 37 0.93 -13.83 -1.04
C VAL A 37 1.00 -14.36 -2.47
N GLU A 38 1.94 -15.28 -2.77
CA GLU A 38 2.12 -15.86 -4.10
C GLU A 38 0.89 -16.63 -4.61
N SER A 39 0.14 -17.26 -3.71
CA SER A 39 -1.10 -17.99 -4.07
C SER A 39 -2.32 -17.08 -4.26
N THR A 40 -2.26 -15.86 -3.72
CA THR A 40 -3.40 -14.92 -3.70
C THR A 40 -3.31 -13.88 -4.82
N ILE A 41 -2.11 -13.36 -5.08
CA ILE A 41 -1.87 -12.34 -6.10
C ILE A 41 -1.46 -13.02 -7.42
N PRO A 42 -2.08 -12.66 -8.56
CA PRO A 42 -1.66 -13.16 -9.86
C PRO A 42 -0.17 -12.94 -10.13
N SER A 43 0.51 -13.94 -10.67
CA SER A 43 1.97 -13.92 -10.85
C SER A 43 2.47 -12.75 -11.71
N HIS A 44 1.67 -12.25 -12.67
CA HIS A 44 2.05 -11.09 -13.49
C HIS A 44 2.07 -9.77 -12.70
N LEU A 45 1.42 -9.71 -11.53
CA LEU A 45 1.48 -8.56 -10.61
C LEU A 45 2.61 -8.71 -9.59
N LEU A 46 3.35 -9.81 -9.62
CA LEU A 46 4.52 -10.06 -8.77
C LEU A 46 5.84 -9.94 -9.54
N SER A 47 5.79 -9.64 -10.85
CA SER A 47 6.98 -9.71 -11.73
C SER A 47 8.12 -8.77 -11.33
N GLU A 48 7.77 -7.64 -10.70
CA GLU A 48 8.73 -6.61 -10.29
C GLU A 48 9.24 -6.81 -8.85
N VAL A 49 8.87 -7.90 -8.19
CA VAL A 49 9.37 -8.23 -6.85
C VAL A 49 10.40 -9.33 -6.97
N GLU A 50 11.66 -8.96 -6.77
CA GLU A 50 12.80 -9.86 -6.80
C GLU A 50 13.20 -10.32 -5.40
N MET A 51 13.00 -9.46 -4.40
CA MET A 51 13.50 -9.69 -3.05
C MET A 51 12.56 -9.16 -1.97
N ILE A 52 12.51 -9.85 -0.84
CA ILE A 52 11.89 -9.41 0.41
C ILE A 52 12.97 -9.40 1.47
N ILE A 53 13.22 -8.25 2.08
CA ILE A 53 14.14 -8.11 3.21
C ILE A 53 13.38 -7.77 4.47
N VAL A 54 13.51 -8.63 5.48
CA VAL A 54 12.92 -8.42 6.80
C VAL A 54 14.02 -7.95 7.76
N GLY A 55 13.88 -6.76 8.31
CA GLY A 55 14.91 -6.15 9.16
C GLY A 55 14.49 -4.80 9.72
N TRP A 56 15.46 -4.05 10.23
CA TRP A 56 15.24 -2.68 10.71
C TRP A 56 16.03 -1.68 9.87
N PHE A 57 15.33 -0.76 9.21
CA PHE A 57 15.92 0.24 8.31
C PHE A 57 15.74 1.66 8.86
N GLU A 58 16.65 2.58 8.51
CA GLU A 58 16.60 3.97 8.98
C GLU A 58 15.32 4.67 8.50
N GLU A 59 14.86 4.32 7.30
CA GLU A 59 13.63 4.83 6.69
C GLU A 59 12.39 4.60 7.56
N PHE A 60 12.30 3.51 8.33
CA PHE A 60 11.17 3.26 9.21
C PHE A 60 11.07 4.29 10.32
N LYS A 61 12.22 4.74 10.83
CA LYS A 61 12.28 5.80 11.82
C LYS A 61 12.05 7.16 11.20
N ASP A 62 12.70 7.44 10.08
CA ASP A 62 12.69 8.78 9.48
C ASP A 62 11.33 9.10 8.85
N ARG A 63 10.65 8.10 8.27
CA ARG A 63 9.36 8.25 7.59
C ARG A 63 8.17 7.74 8.40
N GLN A 64 8.41 7.11 9.55
CA GLN A 64 7.36 6.50 10.41
C GLN A 64 6.49 5.47 9.65
N ILE A 65 7.15 4.59 8.88
CA ILE A 65 6.52 3.51 8.09
C ILE A 65 7.06 2.14 8.53
N ASN A 66 6.34 1.07 8.20
CA ASN A 66 6.73 -0.31 8.53
C ASN A 66 7.25 -1.11 7.33
N ALA A 67 6.98 -0.64 6.12
CA ALA A 67 7.47 -1.25 4.90
C ALA A 67 7.71 -0.19 3.82
N PHE A 68 8.53 -0.54 2.82
CA PHE A 68 8.63 0.22 1.58
C PHE A 68 9.18 -0.65 0.43
N TYR A 69 8.68 -0.42 -0.78
CA TYR A 69 9.25 -0.93 -2.02
C TYR A 69 10.36 -0.02 -2.55
N LYS A 70 11.45 -0.64 -3.01
CA LYS A 70 12.53 0.06 -3.71
C LYS A 70 13.30 -0.91 -4.62
N ASP A 71 13.40 -0.56 -5.90
CA ASP A 71 14.28 -1.22 -6.88
C ASP A 71 14.17 -2.77 -6.84
N GLY A 72 12.96 -3.30 -6.99
CA GLY A 72 12.71 -4.74 -6.97
C GLY A 72 12.62 -5.38 -5.57
N THR A 73 12.82 -4.60 -4.51
CA THR A 73 12.93 -5.11 -3.13
C THR A 73 11.86 -4.56 -2.20
N LEU A 74 11.11 -5.43 -1.54
CA LEU A 74 10.23 -5.09 -0.43
C LEU A 74 11.04 -5.10 0.87
N HIS A 75 11.18 -3.95 1.51
CA HIS A 75 11.79 -3.83 2.83
C HIS A 75 10.68 -3.82 3.87
N VAL A 76 10.69 -4.75 4.82
CA VAL A 76 9.63 -4.91 5.83
C VAL A 76 10.24 -4.95 7.23
N SER A 77 9.62 -4.25 8.17
CA SER A 77 10.00 -4.23 9.57
C SER A 77 9.99 -5.64 10.14
N ASN A 78 11.07 -6.01 10.84
CA ASN A 78 11.09 -7.22 11.66
C ASN A 78 10.29 -7.05 12.96
N VAL A 79 9.84 -5.83 13.28
CA VAL A 79 8.92 -5.53 14.37
C VAL A 79 7.49 -5.54 13.82
N GLN A 80 6.76 -6.61 14.09
CA GLN A 80 5.40 -6.86 13.61
C GLN A 80 4.52 -7.40 14.73
N ASP A 81 3.24 -7.02 14.71
CA ASP A 81 2.24 -7.44 15.70
C ASP A 81 1.75 -8.85 15.38
N ASP A 82 1.28 -9.11 14.16
CA ASP A 82 0.92 -10.46 13.70
C ASP A 82 1.13 -10.71 12.19
N MET A 83 0.74 -11.90 11.74
CA MET A 83 0.87 -12.34 10.34
C MET A 83 -0.06 -11.57 9.39
N SER A 84 -1.18 -11.05 9.87
CA SER A 84 -2.12 -10.24 9.08
C SER A 84 -1.53 -8.87 8.78
N ASP A 85 -0.88 -8.23 9.74
CA ASP A 85 -0.24 -6.92 9.54
C ASP A 85 0.90 -7.02 8.53
N MET A 86 1.75 -8.02 8.68
CA MET A 86 2.85 -8.25 7.72
C MET A 86 2.35 -8.66 6.33
N TYR A 87 1.20 -9.34 6.25
CA TYR A 87 0.53 -9.63 4.98
C TYR A 87 0.01 -8.35 4.30
N ASP A 88 -0.63 -7.46 5.05
CA ASP A 88 -1.08 -6.15 4.55
C ASP A 88 0.10 -5.32 4.02
N ASP A 89 1.17 -5.19 4.82
CA ASP A 89 2.41 -4.49 4.42
C ASP A 89 2.96 -5.04 3.10
N LEU A 90 3.10 -6.36 2.95
CA LEU A 90 3.61 -6.97 1.71
C LEU A 90 2.70 -6.68 0.51
N VAL A 91 1.39 -6.81 0.66
CA VAL A 91 0.44 -6.55 -0.42
C VAL A 91 0.44 -5.08 -0.82
N HIS A 92 0.56 -4.17 0.15
CA HIS A 92 0.69 -2.73 -0.08
C HIS A 92 1.94 -2.40 -0.89
N GLU A 93 3.11 -2.94 -0.50
CA GLU A 93 4.36 -2.66 -1.20
C GLU A 93 4.42 -3.29 -2.60
N ILE A 94 3.77 -4.45 -2.81
CA ILE A 94 3.56 -5.01 -4.15
C ILE A 94 2.73 -4.04 -5.02
N ALA A 95 1.77 -3.33 -4.43
CA ALA A 95 1.01 -2.33 -5.18
C ALA A 95 1.91 -1.20 -5.71
N HIS A 96 2.95 -0.82 -4.96
CA HIS A 96 3.93 0.16 -5.44
C HIS A 96 4.82 -0.39 -6.55
N SER A 97 5.18 -1.67 -6.50
CA SER A 97 6.02 -2.28 -7.54
C SER A 97 5.32 -2.33 -8.90
N ILE A 98 4.00 -2.57 -8.92
CA ILE A 98 3.24 -2.67 -10.18
C ILE A 98 2.99 -1.32 -10.89
N GLU A 99 3.27 -0.20 -10.23
CA GLU A 99 3.14 1.12 -10.87
C GLU A 99 4.19 1.35 -11.96
N GLU A 100 5.35 0.68 -11.87
CA GLU A 100 6.40 0.77 -12.87
C GLU A 100 5.97 0.14 -14.22
N PRO A 101 5.51 -1.12 -14.28
CA PRO A 101 5.07 -1.75 -15.53
C PRO A 101 3.66 -1.31 -15.97
N TYR A 102 2.78 -0.90 -15.04
CA TYR A 102 1.36 -0.64 -15.34
C TYR A 102 0.90 0.79 -15.08
N GLY A 103 1.81 1.74 -14.85
CA GLY A 103 1.46 3.11 -14.48
C GLY A 103 0.53 3.80 -15.50
N TYR A 104 0.71 3.54 -16.80
CA TYR A 104 -0.18 4.07 -17.83
C TYR A 104 -1.58 3.44 -17.77
N GLU A 105 -1.66 2.13 -17.58
CA GLU A 105 -2.92 1.40 -17.44
C GLU A 105 -3.67 1.86 -16.19
N ILE A 106 -2.95 2.08 -15.08
CA ILE A 106 -3.51 2.53 -13.80
C ILE A 106 -4.02 3.96 -13.93
N TYR A 107 -3.18 4.90 -14.38
CA TYR A 107 -3.45 6.35 -14.26
C TYR A 107 -3.81 7.05 -15.57
N GLY A 108 -3.48 6.49 -16.74
CA GLY A 108 -3.56 7.16 -18.04
C GLY A 108 -4.96 7.59 -18.47
N ASP A 109 -6.01 6.92 -17.96
CA ASP A 109 -7.41 7.32 -18.22
C ASP A 109 -7.95 8.34 -17.21
N LYS A 110 -7.13 8.80 -16.26
CA LYS A 110 -7.40 9.78 -15.20
C LYS A 110 -8.57 9.45 -14.27
N LYS A 111 -9.20 8.27 -14.38
CA LYS A 111 -10.42 7.98 -13.61
C LYS A 111 -10.14 7.84 -12.11
N ILE A 112 -9.01 7.24 -11.76
CA ILE A 112 -8.57 7.11 -10.35
C ILE A 112 -8.13 8.48 -9.82
N GLU A 113 -7.34 9.23 -10.59
CA GLU A 113 -6.92 10.60 -10.25
C GLU A 113 -8.12 11.50 -9.96
N ASP A 114 -9.11 11.53 -10.85
CA ASP A 114 -10.33 12.32 -10.69
C ASP A 114 -11.14 11.89 -9.45
N GLU A 115 -11.20 10.59 -9.16
CA GLU A 115 -11.86 10.07 -7.96
C GLU A 115 -11.13 10.50 -6.68
N PHE A 116 -9.82 10.34 -6.65
CA PHE A 116 -8.94 10.76 -5.57
C PHE A 116 -9.05 12.25 -5.28
N LEU A 117 -8.92 13.11 -6.29
CA LEU A 117 -8.98 14.57 -6.13
C LEU A 117 -10.35 15.05 -5.63
N ARG A 118 -11.44 14.44 -6.09
CA ARG A 118 -12.79 14.74 -5.53
C ARG A 118 -12.86 14.42 -4.04
N LYS A 119 -12.29 13.29 -3.63
CA LYS A 119 -12.25 12.86 -2.22
C LYS A 119 -11.34 13.76 -1.38
N ARG A 120 -10.15 14.13 -1.85
CA ARG A 120 -9.27 15.07 -1.15
C ARG A 120 -9.88 16.45 -1.00
N LYS A 121 -10.57 16.95 -2.02
CA LYS A 121 -11.34 18.19 -1.91
C LYS A 121 -12.43 18.10 -0.84
N TYR A 122 -13.14 16.97 -0.78
CA TYR A 122 -14.17 16.77 0.25
C TYR A 122 -13.57 16.69 1.66
N LEU A 123 -12.46 15.98 1.84
CA LEU A 123 -11.68 15.94 3.08
C LEU A 123 -11.22 17.35 3.50
N HIS A 124 -10.68 18.12 2.56
CA HIS A 124 -10.31 19.53 2.78
C HIS A 124 -11.49 20.34 3.33
N ASP A 125 -12.68 20.23 2.72
CA ASP A 125 -13.86 20.99 3.13
C ASP A 125 -14.31 20.64 4.56
N ILE A 126 -14.15 19.37 4.97
CA ILE A 126 -14.40 18.92 6.34
C ILE A 126 -13.38 19.55 7.29
N LEU A 127 -12.09 19.40 7.00
CA LEU A 127 -11.01 19.93 7.84
C LEU A 127 -11.07 21.45 7.96
N TRP A 128 -11.44 22.14 6.87
CA TRP A 128 -11.66 23.58 6.86
C TRP A 128 -12.77 23.99 7.83
N LYS A 129 -13.90 23.26 7.85
CA LYS A 129 -15.01 23.50 8.79
C LYS A 129 -14.61 23.20 10.24
N MET A 130 -13.70 22.25 10.45
CA MET A 130 -13.12 21.92 11.76
C MET A 130 -12.08 22.95 12.24
N GLY A 131 -11.77 23.98 11.43
CA GLY A 131 -10.87 25.07 11.79
C GLY A 131 -9.45 24.95 11.22
N HIS A 132 -9.15 23.89 10.46
CA HIS A 132 -7.85 23.72 9.81
C HIS A 132 -7.82 24.48 8.48
N LYS A 133 -7.27 25.69 8.48
CA LYS A 133 -7.27 26.61 7.32
C LYS A 133 -6.06 26.41 6.42
N ILE A 134 -6.04 25.32 5.67
CA ILE A 134 -4.99 25.02 4.67
C ILE A 134 -5.48 25.44 3.28
N PRO A 135 -4.61 25.98 2.40
CA PRO A 135 -5.00 26.27 1.03
C PRO A 135 -5.47 25.01 0.29
N LEU A 136 -6.59 25.12 -0.44
CA LEU A 136 -7.13 24.02 -1.23
C LEU A 136 -6.11 23.46 -2.23
N SER A 137 -5.21 24.30 -2.78
CA SER A 137 -4.17 23.86 -3.73
C SER A 137 -3.32 22.72 -3.18
N VAL A 138 -2.97 22.75 -1.88
CA VAL A 138 -2.21 21.68 -1.22
C VAL A 138 -2.97 20.35 -1.27
N PHE A 139 -4.31 20.38 -1.17
CA PHE A 139 -5.14 19.18 -1.27
C PHE A 139 -5.39 18.72 -2.71
N MET A 140 -5.04 19.51 -3.72
CA MET A 140 -5.27 19.19 -5.13
C MET A 140 -4.02 18.66 -5.84
N GLU A 141 -2.91 18.49 -5.12
CA GLU A 141 -1.69 17.83 -5.60
C GLU A 141 -1.83 16.31 -5.45
N THR A 142 -1.40 15.56 -6.48
CA THR A 142 -1.45 14.09 -6.51
C THR A 142 -0.22 13.44 -5.90
N GLU A 143 0.92 14.09 -6.03
CA GLU A 143 2.19 13.61 -5.52
C GLU A 143 2.23 13.67 -4.00
N TYR A 144 3.07 12.81 -3.43
CA TYR A 144 3.37 12.84 -2.01
C TYR A 144 3.94 14.21 -1.62
N ASN A 145 3.45 14.74 -0.51
CA ASN A 145 3.90 16.01 0.06
C ASN A 145 4.08 15.80 1.57
N GLU A 146 5.34 15.84 2.02
CA GLU A 146 5.72 15.59 3.42
C GLU A 146 5.02 16.56 4.38
N ASP A 147 4.88 17.84 4.03
CA ASP A 147 4.19 18.82 4.89
C ASP A 147 2.70 18.50 5.06
N LEU A 148 2.05 18.02 3.99
CA LEU A 148 0.66 17.59 4.08
C LEU A 148 0.54 16.30 4.90
N ASP A 149 1.43 15.36 4.70
CA ASP A 149 1.45 14.10 5.43
C ASP A 149 1.66 14.34 6.93
N LEU A 150 2.69 15.09 7.32
CA LEU A 150 2.92 15.51 8.71
C LEU A 150 1.72 16.28 9.29
N PHE A 151 1.03 17.08 8.47
CA PHE A 151 -0.20 17.73 8.92
C PHE A 151 -1.33 16.72 9.20
N LEU A 152 -1.54 15.73 8.33
CA LEU A 152 -2.54 14.68 8.50
C LEU A 152 -2.19 13.76 9.68
N TYR A 153 -0.91 13.40 9.82
CA TYR A 153 -0.39 12.53 10.85
C TYR A 153 -0.25 13.22 12.20
N GLU A 154 0.61 14.22 12.34
CA GLU A 154 0.93 14.80 13.66
C GLU A 154 -0.12 15.79 14.15
N LYS A 155 -0.68 16.62 13.25
CA LYS A 155 -1.58 17.71 13.63
C LYS A 155 -3.05 17.29 13.71
N ILE A 156 -3.51 16.41 12.83
CA ILE A 156 -4.85 15.82 12.96
C ILE A 156 -4.80 14.56 13.82
N GLY A 157 -3.80 13.71 13.64
CA GLY A 157 -3.73 12.39 14.28
C GLY A 157 -4.42 11.34 13.43
N TYR A 158 -3.73 10.25 13.08
CA TYR A 158 -4.34 9.16 12.29
C TYR A 158 -5.54 8.51 12.94
N GLU A 159 -5.58 8.39 14.26
CA GLU A 159 -6.78 7.90 14.98
C GLU A 159 -8.03 8.76 14.65
N LYS A 160 -7.87 10.08 14.74
CA LYS A 160 -8.94 11.04 14.43
C LYS A 160 -9.22 11.09 12.93
N LEU A 161 -8.17 11.07 12.10
CA LEU A 161 -8.28 11.11 10.65
C LEU A 161 -9.05 9.90 10.12
N SER A 162 -8.78 8.70 10.61
CA SER A 162 -9.52 7.47 10.28
C SER A 162 -11.03 7.63 10.48
N SER A 163 -11.44 8.29 11.55
CA SER A 163 -12.85 8.59 11.80
C SER A 163 -13.43 9.62 10.81
N ILE A 164 -12.63 10.63 10.43
CA ILE A 164 -13.03 11.67 9.47
C ILE A 164 -13.18 11.11 8.06
N VAL A 165 -12.25 10.26 7.65
CA VAL A 165 -12.19 9.72 6.28
C VAL A 165 -13.10 8.52 6.06
N GLN A 166 -13.74 8.00 7.11
CA GLN A 166 -14.68 6.89 6.99
C GLN A 166 -15.79 7.20 5.97
N GLY A 167 -15.94 6.32 4.98
CA GLY A 167 -16.87 6.51 3.86
C GLY A 167 -16.37 7.46 2.76
N ILE A 168 -15.15 8.02 2.89
CA ILE A 168 -14.49 8.88 1.90
C ILE A 168 -13.25 8.15 1.34
N PHE A 169 -12.40 7.65 2.23
CA PHE A 169 -11.22 6.83 1.93
C PHE A 169 -11.28 5.52 2.71
N LEU A 170 -10.40 4.59 2.32
CA LEU A 170 -10.28 3.28 2.95
C LEU A 170 -9.49 3.36 4.28
N SER A 171 -8.47 4.21 4.31
CA SER A 171 -7.61 4.43 5.48
C SER A 171 -7.19 5.90 5.60
N ALA A 172 -6.50 6.23 6.70
CA ALA A 172 -5.87 7.54 6.92
C ALA A 172 -4.66 7.81 6.01
N TYR A 173 -4.02 6.76 5.45
CA TYR A 173 -2.91 6.87 4.51
C TYR A 173 -3.37 7.18 3.09
N ALA A 174 -4.49 6.61 2.66
CA ALA A 174 -5.04 6.82 1.32
C ALA A 174 -5.16 8.30 0.83
N PRO A 175 -5.40 9.34 1.65
CA PRO A 175 -5.38 10.74 1.18
C PRO A 175 -3.98 11.36 0.96
N THR A 176 -2.89 10.76 1.43
CA THR A 176 -1.54 11.39 1.43
C THR A 176 -1.01 11.58 0.02
N SER A 177 -1.22 10.63 -0.88
CA SER A 177 -0.90 10.74 -2.32
C SER A 177 -1.80 9.83 -3.18
N LEU A 178 -1.77 10.04 -4.49
CA LEU A 178 -2.49 9.18 -5.44
C LEU A 178 -1.94 7.74 -5.45
N ARG A 179 -0.63 7.59 -5.25
CA ARG A 179 0.04 6.29 -5.18
C ARG A 179 -0.40 5.51 -3.93
N GLU A 180 -0.48 6.20 -2.80
CA GLU A 180 -0.97 5.66 -1.52
C GLU A 180 -2.47 5.32 -1.58
N TYR A 181 -3.25 6.14 -2.29
CA TYR A 181 -4.65 5.84 -2.60
C TYR A 181 -4.80 4.53 -3.38
N PHE A 182 -3.96 4.35 -4.40
CA PHE A 182 -3.93 3.12 -5.20
C PHE A 182 -3.50 1.92 -4.35
N ALA A 183 -2.37 2.03 -3.65
CA ALA A 183 -1.80 0.95 -2.85
C ALA A 183 -2.73 0.50 -1.72
N THR A 184 -3.35 1.44 -1.00
CA THR A 184 -4.37 1.12 0.01
C THR A 184 -5.56 0.35 -0.61
N GLY A 185 -6.02 0.74 -1.80
CA GLY A 185 -7.12 0.04 -2.44
C GLY A 185 -6.75 -1.32 -3.01
N PHE A 186 -5.50 -1.49 -3.45
CA PHE A 186 -4.94 -2.77 -3.86
C PHE A 186 -4.85 -3.73 -2.66
N ALA A 187 -4.33 -3.26 -1.52
CA ALA A 187 -4.31 -4.02 -0.28
C ALA A 187 -5.72 -4.47 0.15
N GLU A 188 -6.66 -3.53 0.26
CA GLU A 188 -8.07 -3.82 0.59
C GLU A 188 -8.69 -4.85 -0.36
N TYR A 189 -8.33 -4.82 -1.65
CA TYR A 189 -8.83 -5.79 -2.63
C TYR A 189 -8.39 -7.22 -2.34
N TYR A 190 -7.15 -7.44 -1.87
CA TYR A 190 -6.69 -8.79 -1.53
C TYR A 190 -6.96 -9.19 -0.08
N LEU A 191 -7.29 -8.23 0.79
CA LEU A 191 -7.63 -8.47 2.20
C LEU A 191 -9.12 -8.79 2.40
N ASP A 192 -10.04 -8.07 1.76
CA ASP A 192 -11.48 -8.31 1.85
C ASP A 192 -12.06 -8.90 0.56
N SER A 193 -12.22 -10.22 0.53
CA SER A 193 -12.81 -10.95 -0.61
C SER A 193 -14.20 -10.47 -1.09
N ASN A 194 -14.99 -9.76 -0.27
CA ASN A 194 -16.28 -9.22 -0.71
C ASN A 194 -16.13 -7.90 -1.48
N HIS A 195 -15.07 -7.14 -1.18
CA HIS A 195 -14.77 -5.82 -1.74
C HIS A 195 -15.94 -4.82 -1.62
N GLU A 196 -16.89 -5.04 -0.70
CA GLU A 196 -18.14 -4.26 -0.64
C GLU A 196 -17.85 -2.80 -0.28
N TYR A 197 -16.99 -2.60 0.72
CA TYR A 197 -16.58 -1.28 1.16
C TYR A 197 -15.75 -0.58 0.07
N LEU A 198 -14.77 -1.27 -0.52
CA LEU A 198 -13.97 -0.78 -1.64
C LEU A 198 -14.82 -0.33 -2.84
N LYS A 199 -15.78 -1.15 -3.29
CA LYS A 199 -16.71 -0.81 -4.38
C LYS A 199 -17.51 0.45 -4.09
N LYS A 200 -17.96 0.60 -2.84
CA LYS A 200 -18.81 1.70 -2.41
C LYS A 200 -18.03 3.00 -2.30
N VAL A 201 -16.85 2.94 -1.69
CA VAL A 201 -16.03 4.11 -1.39
C VAL A 201 -15.21 4.53 -2.60
N SER A 202 -14.62 3.59 -3.34
CA SER A 202 -13.65 3.84 -4.42
C SER A 202 -14.00 3.06 -5.71
N PRO A 203 -15.15 3.34 -6.35
CA PRO A 203 -15.64 2.54 -7.48
C PRO A 203 -14.75 2.57 -8.74
N GLN A 204 -14.04 3.66 -9.03
CA GLN A 204 -13.12 3.71 -10.17
C GLN A 204 -11.86 2.91 -9.90
N LEU A 205 -11.31 3.05 -8.68
CA LEU A 205 -10.19 2.22 -8.23
C LEU A 205 -10.54 0.73 -8.30
N TYR A 206 -11.69 0.31 -7.76
CA TYR A 206 -12.15 -1.07 -7.83
C TYR A 206 -12.24 -1.61 -9.27
N LYS A 207 -12.79 -0.81 -10.20
CA LYS A 207 -12.86 -1.20 -11.62
C LYS A 207 -11.49 -1.38 -12.23
N LYS A 208 -10.50 -0.57 -11.83
CA LYS A 208 -9.13 -0.70 -12.31
C LYS A 208 -8.48 -1.96 -11.77
N LEU A 209 -8.65 -2.27 -10.49
CA LEU A 209 -8.10 -3.49 -9.88
C LEU A 209 -8.64 -4.76 -10.56
N ILE A 210 -9.93 -4.78 -10.92
CA ILE A 210 -10.49 -5.87 -11.75
C ILE A 210 -9.81 -5.97 -13.13
N LEU A 211 -9.47 -4.84 -13.75
CA LEU A 211 -8.81 -4.82 -15.05
C LEU A 211 -7.39 -5.37 -14.95
N LEU A 212 -6.62 -4.94 -13.93
CA LEU A 212 -5.25 -5.40 -13.70
C LEU A 212 -5.18 -6.90 -13.41
N ASN A 213 -6.19 -7.47 -12.76
CA ASN A 213 -6.28 -8.91 -12.51
C ASN A 213 -6.59 -9.76 -13.77
N LYS A 214 -6.73 -9.13 -14.95
CA LYS A 214 -7.06 -9.79 -16.22
C LYS A 214 -5.93 -9.57 -17.22
N PRO A 215 -4.86 -10.39 -17.19
CA PRO A 215 -3.68 -10.18 -18.02
C PRO A 215 -4.03 -10.11 -19.52
N GLU A 216 -5.01 -10.88 -19.98
CA GLU A 216 -5.50 -10.87 -21.36
C GLU A 216 -6.10 -9.52 -21.81
N LYS A 217 -6.45 -8.64 -20.87
CA LYS A 217 -6.96 -7.30 -21.16
C LYS A 217 -5.89 -6.23 -21.14
N LEU A 218 -4.71 -6.52 -20.61
CA LEU A 218 -3.57 -5.60 -20.59
C LEU A 218 -2.88 -5.61 -21.96
N ASP A 219 -2.71 -6.79 -22.56
CA ASP A 219 -2.09 -6.97 -23.89
C ASP A 219 -2.91 -6.38 -25.06
N ASN A 220 -4.22 -6.22 -24.90
CA ASN A 220 -5.11 -5.67 -25.94
C ASN A 220 -5.24 -4.13 -25.89
N SER A 221 -4.44 -3.47 -25.06
CA SER A 221 -4.44 -2.00 -24.87
C SER A 221 -3.44 -1.25 -25.74
N MET A 222 -2.59 -1.98 -26.48
CA MET A 222 -1.61 -1.43 -27.45
C MET A 222 -2.20 -1.41 -28.87
#